data_AF-A0A6N7DA61-F1
#
_entry.id   AF-A0A6N7DA61-F1
#
_cell.length_a   1.000
_cell.length_b   1.000
_cell.length_c   1.000
_cell.angle_alpha   90.00
_cell.angle_beta   90.00
_cell.angle_gamma   90.00
#
_symmetry.space_group_name_H-M   'P 1'
#
loop_
_entity.id
_entity.type
_entity.pdbx_description
1 polymer ?
#
loop_
_entity_poly.entity_id
_entity_poly.type
_entity_poly.pdbx_seq_one_letter_code
_entity_poly.pdbx_strand_id
1 'polypeptide(L)'
;MPGSKTNSMAGKQVLEAVRALPPERDPVWHGVDEDDRPAMQEELRAGIAACRAKRGRPAGSGTKTQVAIRLDSELVDALRNSGPGWQTRVHEALKADLAAGRLQQRRAGRGLRSRDTPRRPPAMPVRSALR
;
A
#
# COMPACT_ATOMS: atom_id res chain seq x y z
N MET A 1 4.24 -25.73 9.71
CA MET A 1 5.31 -25.76 8.69
C MET A 1 5.84 -24.34 8.53
N PRO A 2 7.12 -24.06 8.80
CA PRO A 2 7.65 -22.70 8.68
C PRO A 2 7.83 -22.35 7.20
N GLY A 3 7.23 -21.24 6.77
CA GLY A 3 7.30 -20.74 5.40
C GLY A 3 8.72 -20.43 4.95
N SER A 4 9.00 -20.62 3.67
CA SER A 4 10.30 -20.42 3.04
C SER A 4 10.93 -19.09 3.45
N LYS A 5 12.10 -19.14 4.08
CA LYS A 5 12.90 -17.96 4.42
C LYS A 5 13.26 -17.23 3.13
N THR A 6 12.71 -16.05 2.91
CA THR A 6 13.09 -15.18 1.79
C THR A 6 14.59 -14.88 1.91
N ASN A 7 15.32 -15.18 0.84
CA ASN A 7 16.76 -15.05 0.75
C ASN A 7 17.22 -13.62 1.14
N SER A 8 18.08 -13.51 2.16
CA SER A 8 18.51 -12.23 2.75
C SER A 8 19.70 -11.59 2.01
N MET A 9 19.72 -11.69 0.68
CA MET A 9 20.72 -11.02 -0.15
C MET A 9 20.16 -9.66 -0.58
N ALA A 10 20.90 -8.58 -0.33
CA ALA A 10 20.55 -7.28 -0.89
C ALA A 10 20.52 -7.38 -2.42
N GLY A 11 19.56 -6.74 -3.11
CA GLY A 11 19.38 -6.91 -4.56
C GLY A 11 20.65 -6.68 -5.40
N LYS A 12 21.56 -5.81 -4.94
CA LYS A 12 22.90 -5.62 -5.53
C LYS A 12 23.78 -6.87 -5.46
N GLN A 13 23.77 -7.58 -4.33
CA GLN A 13 24.54 -8.82 -4.14
C GLN A 13 23.98 -9.95 -5.00
N VAL A 14 22.67 -9.99 -5.23
CA VAL A 14 22.05 -10.95 -6.17
C VAL A 14 22.51 -10.68 -7.60
N LEU A 15 22.50 -9.42 -8.04
CA LEU A 15 22.95 -9.02 -9.37
C LEU A 15 24.44 -9.29 -9.59
N GLU A 16 25.27 -8.99 -8.59
CA GLU A 16 26.71 -9.27 -8.64
C GLU A 16 26.99 -10.78 -8.70
N ALA A 17 26.32 -11.57 -7.86
CA ALA A 17 26.45 -13.02 -7.86
C ALA A 17 26.02 -13.63 -9.20
N VAL A 18 24.92 -13.16 -9.80
CA VAL A 18 24.47 -13.62 -11.14
C VAL A 18 25.48 -13.23 -12.22
N ARG A 19 26.04 -12.02 -12.15
CA ARG A 19 27.06 -11.57 -13.11
C ARG A 19 28.40 -12.29 -12.97
N ALA A 20 28.72 -12.74 -11.76
CA ALA A 20 29.94 -13.50 -11.45
C ALA A 20 29.83 -15.00 -11.79
N LEU A 21 28.66 -15.48 -12.23
CA LEU A 21 28.52 -16.85 -12.73
C LEU A 21 29.36 -17.00 -14.01
N PRO A 22 30.27 -17.98 -14.09
CA PRO A 22 31.01 -18.24 -15.33
C PRO A 22 30.03 -18.68 -16.42
N PRO A 23 30.16 -18.17 -17.67
CA PRO A 23 29.25 -18.49 -18.77
C PRO A 23 29.29 -19.97 -19.18
N GLU A 24 30.30 -20.72 -18.74
CA GLU A 24 30.40 -22.18 -18.92
C GLU A 24 29.29 -22.98 -18.20
N ARG A 25 28.51 -22.34 -17.33
CA ARG A 25 27.38 -22.95 -16.62
C ARG A 25 26.00 -22.57 -17.19
N ASP A 26 25.95 -21.89 -18.32
CA ASP A 26 24.68 -21.69 -19.00
C ASP A 26 24.18 -23.06 -19.50
N PRO A 27 22.94 -23.46 -19.17
CA PRO A 27 22.40 -24.74 -19.63
C PRO A 27 22.23 -24.68 -21.15
N VAL A 28 23.20 -25.26 -21.85
CA VAL A 28 23.09 -25.49 -23.29
C VAL A 28 22.15 -26.68 -23.47
N TRP A 29 21.09 -26.52 -24.27
CA TRP A 29 20.23 -27.64 -24.60
C TRP A 29 21.01 -28.67 -25.42
N HIS A 30 21.16 -29.87 -24.87
CA HIS A 30 21.99 -30.94 -25.45
C HIS A 30 21.22 -31.91 -26.36
N GLY A 31 19.91 -31.65 -26.61
CA GLY A 31 19.07 -32.51 -27.47
C GLY A 31 18.76 -33.90 -26.90
N VAL A 32 19.11 -34.15 -25.64
CA VAL A 32 18.88 -35.42 -24.94
C VAL A 32 17.42 -35.55 -24.50
N ASP A 33 16.82 -34.43 -24.11
CA ASP A 33 15.41 -34.37 -23.71
C ASP A 33 14.74 -33.22 -24.47
N GLU A 34 13.62 -33.53 -25.14
CA GLU A 34 12.83 -32.55 -25.88
C GLU A 34 12.01 -31.67 -24.91
N ASP A 35 11.69 -32.15 -23.71
CA ASP A 35 10.97 -31.38 -22.68
C ASP A 35 11.86 -30.29 -22.05
N ASP A 36 13.18 -30.50 -22.01
CA ASP A 36 14.17 -29.50 -21.54
C ASP A 36 14.58 -28.50 -22.65
N ARG A 37 13.98 -28.60 -23.83
CA ARG A 37 14.26 -27.69 -24.94
C ARG A 37 13.77 -26.28 -24.59
N PRO A 38 14.54 -25.22 -24.95
CA PRO A 38 14.02 -23.87 -24.87
C PRO A 38 12.74 -23.75 -25.71
N ALA A 39 11.68 -23.27 -25.07
CA ALA A 39 10.39 -23.07 -25.70
C ALA A 39 10.53 -22.21 -26.97
N MET A 40 9.79 -22.58 -28.01
CA MET A 40 9.71 -21.74 -29.20
C MET A 40 9.05 -20.40 -28.87
N GLN A 41 9.40 -19.36 -29.63
CA GLN A 41 8.88 -18.01 -29.41
C GLN A 41 7.34 -17.97 -29.35
N GLU A 42 6.68 -18.81 -30.12
CA GLU A 42 5.22 -18.95 -30.15
C GLU A 42 4.66 -19.63 -28.89
N GLU A 43 5.27 -20.74 -28.47
CA GLU A 43 4.89 -21.48 -27.25
C GLU A 43 5.12 -20.62 -25.99
N LEU A 44 6.23 -19.88 -25.95
CA LEU A 44 6.52 -18.94 -24.88
C LEU A 44 5.45 -17.84 -24.82
N ARG A 45 5.06 -17.29 -25.97
CA ARG A 45 3.97 -16.30 -26.03
C ARG A 45 2.64 -16.89 -25.59
N ALA A 46 2.31 -18.11 -26.02
CA ALA A 46 1.10 -18.81 -25.63
C ALA A 46 1.07 -19.12 -24.11
N GLY A 47 2.19 -19.57 -23.54
CA GLY A 47 2.36 -19.81 -22.11
C GLY A 47 2.22 -18.53 -21.27
N ILE A 48 2.82 -17.42 -21.73
CA ILE A 48 2.65 -16.10 -21.09
C ILE A 48 1.20 -15.63 -21.19
N ALA A 49 0.55 -15.79 -22.35
CA ALA A 49 -0.85 -15.43 -22.54
C ALA A 49 -1.78 -16.28 -21.65
N ALA A 50 -1.54 -17.58 -21.57
CA ALA A 50 -2.27 -18.50 -20.70
C ALA A 50 -2.07 -18.16 -19.21
N CYS A 51 -0.85 -17.82 -18.79
CA CYS A 51 -0.57 -17.37 -17.42
C CYS A 51 -1.22 -16.02 -17.10
N ARG A 52 -1.24 -15.09 -18.06
CA ARG A 52 -1.96 -13.81 -17.94
C ARG A 52 -3.47 -14.03 -17.82
N ALA A 53 -4.02 -14.99 -18.56
CA ALA A 53 -5.43 -15.37 -18.47
C ALA A 53 -5.75 -16.07 -17.14
N LYS A 54 -4.83 -16.89 -16.62
CA LYS A 54 -4.94 -17.62 -15.34
C LYS A 54 -4.38 -16.86 -14.13
N ARG A 55 -4.27 -15.53 -14.21
CA ARG A 55 -3.67 -14.66 -13.18
C ARG A 55 -4.04 -15.14 -11.76
N GLY A 56 -3.05 -15.66 -11.04
CA GLY A 56 -3.18 -16.39 -9.77
C GLY A 56 -3.58 -15.57 -8.54
N ARG A 57 -4.37 -14.50 -8.69
CA ARG A 57 -5.09 -13.90 -7.57
C ARG A 57 -6.46 -13.49 -8.08
N PRO A 58 -7.57 -13.99 -7.48
CA PRO A 58 -8.89 -13.49 -7.85
C PRO A 58 -8.84 -11.97 -7.76
N ALA A 59 -9.27 -11.29 -8.83
CA ALA A 59 -9.47 -9.86 -8.80
C ALA A 59 -10.38 -9.58 -7.62
N GLY A 60 -9.81 -9.03 -6.54
CA GLY A 60 -10.49 -8.92 -5.26
C GLY A 60 -11.84 -8.25 -5.46
N SER A 61 -12.90 -8.98 -5.13
CA SER A 61 -14.31 -8.58 -5.08
C SER A 61 -14.51 -7.06 -5.07
N GLY A 62 -14.95 -6.50 -6.20
CA GLY A 62 -14.94 -5.07 -6.55
C GLY A 62 -15.88 -4.16 -5.76
N THR A 63 -16.11 -4.40 -4.47
CA THR A 63 -16.97 -3.56 -3.62
C THR A 63 -16.21 -2.91 -2.47
N LYS A 64 -15.01 -3.41 -2.11
CA LYS A 64 -14.22 -2.86 -1.01
C LYS A 64 -13.11 -1.96 -1.54
N THR A 65 -13.19 -0.67 -1.23
CA THR A 65 -12.12 0.29 -1.52
C THR A 65 -11.04 0.20 -0.46
N GLN A 66 -9.78 -0.01 -0.87
CA GLN A 66 -8.64 0.07 0.05
C GLN A 66 -8.40 1.54 0.40
N VAL A 67 -8.49 1.88 1.68
CA VAL A 67 -8.24 3.21 2.21
C VAL A 67 -7.14 3.14 3.27
N ALA A 68 -6.18 4.08 3.21
CA ALA A 68 -5.16 4.24 4.24
C ALA A 68 -5.66 5.22 5.31
N ILE A 69 -6.09 4.70 6.46
CA ILE A 69 -6.45 5.50 7.65
C ILE A 69 -5.44 5.26 8.76
N ARG A 70 -5.20 6.28 9.59
CA ARG A 70 -4.39 6.15 10.81
C ARG A 70 -5.33 5.92 12.00
N LEU A 71 -5.03 4.88 12.77
CA LEU A 71 -5.71 4.56 14.02
C LEU A 71 -4.68 4.64 15.14
N ASP A 72 -5.14 4.87 16.36
CA ASP A 72 -4.30 4.83 17.56
C ASP A 72 -3.66 3.44 17.70
N SER A 73 -2.39 3.40 18.12
CA SER A 73 -1.66 2.15 18.37
C SER A 73 -2.35 1.29 19.43
N GLU A 74 -2.82 1.88 20.53
CA GLU A 74 -3.44 1.13 21.62
C GLU A 74 -4.76 0.49 21.17
N LEU A 75 -5.52 1.20 20.33
CA LEU A 75 -6.75 0.69 19.74
C LEU A 75 -6.46 -0.51 18.81
N VAL A 76 -5.44 -0.40 17.96
CA VAL A 76 -5.04 -1.49 17.06
C VAL A 76 -4.62 -2.73 17.84
N ASP A 77 -3.87 -2.55 18.92
CA ASP A 77 -3.41 -3.65 19.75
C ASP A 77 -4.57 -4.32 20.50
N ALA A 78 -5.48 -3.55 21.08
CA ALA A 78 -6.71 -4.07 21.68
C ALA A 78 -7.56 -4.86 20.67
N LEU A 79 -7.70 -4.34 19.44
CA LEU A 79 -8.44 -5.00 18.37
C LEU A 79 -7.77 -6.31 17.93
N ARG A 80 -6.44 -6.34 17.82
CA ARG A 80 -5.70 -7.58 17.50
C ARG A 80 -5.87 -8.62 18.60
N ASN A 81 -5.78 -8.20 19.86
CA ASN A 81 -5.97 -9.05 21.02
C ASN A 81 -7.41 -9.57 21.15
N SER A 82 -8.40 -8.86 20.58
CA SER A 82 -9.80 -9.31 20.55
C SER A 82 -10.02 -10.55 19.67
N GLY A 83 -9.01 -11.02 18.94
CA GLY A 83 -9.04 -12.26 18.16
C GLY A 83 -9.04 -12.07 16.64
N PRO A 84 -9.05 -13.18 15.87
CA PRO A 84 -9.02 -13.16 14.41
C PRO A 84 -10.20 -12.39 13.82
N GLY A 85 -10.02 -11.85 12.61
CA GLY A 85 -11.07 -11.12 11.90
C GLY A 85 -11.44 -9.76 12.51
N TRP A 86 -10.60 -9.18 13.37
CA TRP A 86 -10.84 -7.86 13.98
C TRP A 86 -11.07 -6.75 12.94
N GLN A 87 -10.42 -6.80 11.77
CA GLN A 87 -10.65 -5.85 10.68
C GLN A 87 -12.08 -5.93 10.12
N THR A 88 -12.61 -7.14 9.93
CA THR A 88 -14.00 -7.36 9.50
C THR A 88 -14.98 -6.89 10.56
N ARG A 89 -14.69 -7.14 11.85
CA ARG A 89 -15.53 -6.65 12.96
C ARG A 89 -15.57 -5.13 13.03
N VAL A 90 -14.44 -4.45 12.83
CA VAL A 90 -14.39 -2.99 12.74
C VAL A 90 -15.21 -2.48 11.55
N HIS A 91 -15.10 -3.13 10.39
CA HIS A 91 -15.91 -2.77 9.22
C HIS A 91 -17.42 -2.88 9.51
N GLU A 92 -17.87 -3.98 10.11
CA GLU A 92 -19.29 -4.16 10.46
C GLU A 92 -19.76 -3.16 11.53
N ALA A 93 -18.92 -2.85 12.53
CA ALA A 93 -19.23 -1.84 13.54
C ALA A 93 -19.44 -0.45 12.91
N LEU A 94 -18.54 -0.04 12.02
CA LEU A 94 -18.67 1.22 11.28
C LEU A 94 -19.93 1.25 10.41
N LYS A 95 -20.25 0.15 9.74
CA LYS A 95 -21.48 0.02 8.95
C LYS A 95 -22.73 0.13 9.82
N ALA A 96 -22.73 -0.51 10.98
CA ALA A 96 -23.83 -0.44 11.94
C ALA A 96 -24.01 0.97 12.52
N ASP A 97 -22.91 1.66 12.85
CA ASP A 97 -22.94 3.05 13.35
C ASP A 97 -23.44 4.04 12.28
N LEU A 98 -23.07 3.84 11.02
CA LEU A 98 -23.58 4.63 9.90
C LEU A 98 -25.08 4.39 9.69
N ALA A 99 -25.52 3.13 9.70
CA ALA A 99 -26.94 2.77 9.54
C ALA A 99 -27.80 3.31 10.70
N ALA A 100 -27.26 3.29 11.92
CA ALA A 100 -27.92 3.84 13.10
C ALA A 100 -27.79 5.37 13.23
N GLY A 101 -27.04 6.00 12.34
CA GLY A 101 -26.83 7.43 12.29
C GLY A 101 -26.00 8.05 13.42
N ARG A 102 -25.28 7.24 14.17
CA ARG A 102 -24.39 7.72 15.24
C ARG A 102 -23.19 8.51 14.72
N LEU A 103 -22.81 8.26 13.47
CA LEU A 103 -21.69 8.93 12.79
C LEU A 103 -22.10 10.16 11.97
N GLN A 104 -23.35 10.63 12.07
CA GLN A 104 -23.69 11.92 11.45
C GLN A 104 -22.97 13.05 12.18
N GLN A 105 -22.13 13.79 11.44
CA GLN A 105 -21.62 15.07 11.90
C GLN A 105 -22.80 15.93 12.34
N ARG A 106 -22.81 16.36 13.60
CA ARG A 106 -23.73 17.41 14.06
C ARG A 106 -23.48 18.59 13.13
N ARG A 107 -24.44 18.95 12.28
CA ARG A 107 -24.36 20.12 11.40
C ARG A 107 -23.84 21.28 12.25
N ALA A 108 -22.65 21.78 11.91
CA ALA A 108 -22.04 22.91 12.57
C ALA A 108 -22.93 24.14 12.32
N GLY A 109 -23.82 24.39 13.28
CA GLY A 109 -24.70 25.54 13.36
C GLY A 109 -24.70 26.06 14.78
N ARG A 110 -23.55 26.56 15.24
CA ARG A 110 -23.46 27.43 16.42
C ARG A 110 -22.21 28.29 16.28
N GLY A 111 -22.44 29.54 15.89
CA GLY A 111 -21.41 30.49 15.49
C GLY A 111 -20.31 30.69 16.53
N LEU A 112 -19.08 30.66 16.04
CA LEU A 112 -18.00 31.40 16.67
C LEU A 112 -18.28 32.87 16.40
N ARG A 113 -18.90 33.52 17.40
CA ARG A 113 -18.90 34.97 17.57
C ARG A 113 -17.49 35.48 17.34
N SER A 114 -17.39 36.54 16.55
CA SER A 114 -16.23 37.41 16.42
C SER A 114 -15.52 37.57 17.76
N ARG A 115 -14.32 37.00 17.88
CA ARG A 115 -13.30 37.67 18.68
C ARG A 115 -12.82 38.81 17.81
N ASP A 116 -13.50 39.94 17.99
CA ASP A 116 -12.94 41.26 17.76
C ASP A 116 -11.52 41.25 18.33
N THR A 117 -10.55 41.12 17.44
CA THR A 117 -9.14 41.22 17.78
C THR A 117 -8.79 42.62 17.33
N PRO A 118 -8.39 43.54 18.23
CA PRO A 118 -8.04 44.88 17.80
C PRO A 118 -6.82 44.76 16.89
N ARG A 119 -7.05 45.00 15.60
CA ARG A 119 -6.03 45.05 14.56
C ARG A 119 -5.11 46.21 14.94
N ARG A 120 -3.94 45.88 15.48
CA ARG A 120 -2.84 46.81 15.77
C ARG A 120 -2.69 47.77 14.57
N PRO A 121 -2.79 49.10 14.75
CA PRO A 121 -2.72 50.03 13.63
C PRO A 121 -1.33 49.95 12.97
N PRO A 122 -1.23 50.18 11.65
CA PRO A 122 0.04 50.14 10.93
C PRO A 122 0.99 51.21 11.47
N ALA A 123 2.27 50.85 11.59
CA ALA A 123 3.34 51.76 11.97
C ALA A 123 3.39 52.96 11.00
N MET A 124 3.30 54.17 11.55
CA MET A 124 3.52 55.41 10.79
C MET A 124 4.99 55.50 10.36
N PRO A 125 5.29 55.98 9.15
CA PRO A 125 6.67 56.26 8.76
C PRO A 125 7.21 57.44 9.58
N VAL A 126 8.34 57.22 10.26
CA VAL A 126 9.12 58.28 10.90
C VAL A 126 9.66 59.21 9.82
N ARG A 127 9.10 60.42 9.73
CA ARG A 127 9.69 61.53 8.98
C ARG A 127 11.01 61.92 9.64
N SER A 128 12.13 61.57 9.01
CA SER A 128 13.41 62.22 9.28
C SER A 128 13.38 63.62 8.69
N ALA A 129 13.25 64.63 9.56
CA ALA A 129 13.51 66.01 9.23
C ALA A 129 14.97 66.33 9.59
N LEU A 130 15.64 67.03 8.66
CA LEU A 130 16.92 67.73 8.77
C LEU A 130 17.32 68.15 10.21
N ARG A 131 18.59 67.90 10.55
CA ARG A 131 19.54 68.98 10.91
C ARG A 131 20.98 68.53 10.71
#